data_AF-A0A535BI62-F1
#
_entry.id   AF-A0A535BI62-F1
#
_cell.length_a   1.000
_cell.length_b   1.000
_cell.length_c   1.000
_cell.angle_alpha   90.00
_cell.angle_beta   90.00
_cell.angle_gamma   90.00
#
_symmetry.space_group_name_H-M   'P 1'
#
loop_
_entity.id
_entity.type
_entity.pdbx_description
1 polymer ?
#
loop_
_entity_poly.entity_id
_entity_poly.type
_entity_poly.pdbx_seq_one_letter_code
_entity_poly.pdbx_strand_id
1 'polypeptide(L)'
;MRRGTRVTGTVKNKREIGVAGGYVNFWDDRGIAAATQTDAAGRFELVVLPGHYRVEAFPPFVGNLVGQVFESDIPSIYDPTPAKIAADTVAKMVEKIGQLDKSATDLTTRGNFVRMISVKEQHAEIVKKELQILWSDYFKPEHVEMFPKLHDTFWKALKLASKNKQNVDAQAASDLQAAVKEISDIFYATKK
;
A
#
# COMPACT_ATOMS: atom_id res chain seq x y z
N MET A 1 2.51 3.14 -6.99
CA MET A 1 1.42 2.45 -7.71
C MET A 1 0.84 1.45 -6.72
N ARG A 2 -0.39 1.63 -6.24
CA ARG A 2 -1.01 0.66 -5.30
C ARG A 2 -1.22 -0.65 -6.07
N ARG A 3 -0.57 -1.73 -5.65
CA ARG A 3 -0.74 -3.05 -6.29
C ARG A 3 -2.15 -3.54 -5.95
N GLY A 4 -3.01 -3.67 -6.96
CA GLY A 4 -4.33 -4.27 -6.79
C GLY A 4 -4.22 -5.77 -6.54
N THR A 5 -5.21 -6.32 -5.87
CA THR A 5 -5.36 -7.76 -5.66
C THR A 5 -6.05 -8.36 -6.86
N ARG A 6 -5.47 -9.42 -7.43
CA ARG A 6 -6.09 -10.21 -8.48
C ARG A 6 -7.18 -11.07 -7.86
N VAL A 7 -8.39 -10.94 -8.38
CA VAL A 7 -9.56 -11.69 -7.93
C VAL A 7 -10.03 -12.54 -9.09
N THR A 8 -10.24 -13.83 -8.81
CA THR A 8 -10.75 -14.80 -9.77
C THR A 8 -11.97 -15.50 -9.19
N GLY A 9 -12.86 -15.95 -10.06
CA GLY A 9 -14.03 -16.70 -9.65
C GLY A 9 -14.69 -17.39 -10.83
N THR A 10 -15.80 -18.07 -10.57
CA THR A 10 -16.60 -18.73 -11.61
C THR A 10 -18.07 -18.48 -11.35
N VAL A 11 -18.77 -17.94 -12.35
CA VAL A 11 -20.22 -17.80 -12.35
C VAL A 11 -20.82 -19.05 -12.95
N LYS A 12 -21.65 -19.74 -12.18
CA LYS A 12 -22.37 -20.94 -12.60
C LYS A 12 -23.87 -20.69 -12.55
N ASN A 13 -24.63 -21.37 -13.40
CA ASN A 13 -26.09 -21.40 -13.33
C ASN A 13 -26.58 -22.44 -12.30
N LYS A 14 -27.91 -22.56 -12.12
CA LYS A 14 -28.53 -23.54 -11.20
C LYS A 14 -28.21 -25.02 -11.50
N ARG A 15 -27.67 -25.32 -12.69
CA ARG A 15 -27.23 -26.66 -13.11
C ARG A 15 -25.71 -26.83 -12.98
N GLU A 16 -25.05 -25.92 -12.27
CA GLU A 16 -23.59 -25.86 -12.07
C GLU A 16 -22.75 -25.69 -13.34
N ILE A 17 -23.37 -25.28 -14.45
CA ILE A 17 -22.68 -25.02 -15.72
C ILE A 17 -22.21 -23.56 -15.73
N GLY A 18 -20.96 -23.35 -16.16
CA GLY A 18 -20.37 -22.02 -16.31
C GLY A 18 -21.17 -21.15 -17.26
N VAL A 19 -21.40 -19.89 -16.88
CA VAL A 19 -22.15 -18.93 -17.70
C VAL A 19 -21.18 -18.11 -18.52
N ALA A 20 -21.13 -18.31 -19.83
CA ALA A 20 -20.30 -17.51 -20.73
C ALA A 20 -20.88 -16.12 -20.96
N GLY A 21 -20.02 -15.08 -21.01
CA GLY A 21 -20.43 -13.69 -21.31
C GLY A 21 -21.24 -12.99 -20.21
N GLY A 22 -21.33 -13.58 -19.01
CA GLY A 22 -21.96 -12.94 -17.86
C GLY A 22 -21.14 -11.74 -17.39
N TYR A 23 -21.81 -10.65 -17.02
CA TYR A 23 -21.18 -9.46 -16.44
C TYR A 23 -20.98 -9.65 -14.94
N VAL A 24 -19.80 -9.32 -14.43
CA VAL A 24 -19.49 -9.33 -13.00
C VAL A 24 -19.03 -7.94 -12.59
N ASN A 25 -19.80 -7.29 -11.72
CA ASN A 25 -19.55 -5.94 -11.22
C ASN A 25 -19.13 -5.98 -9.75
N PHE A 26 -18.09 -5.24 -9.41
CA PHE A 26 -17.64 -5.00 -8.05
C PHE A 26 -18.00 -3.56 -7.67
N TRP A 27 -18.87 -3.40 -6.70
CA TRP A 27 -19.35 -2.12 -6.20
C TRP A 27 -18.67 -1.76 -4.88
N ASP A 28 -18.20 -0.52 -4.75
CA ASP A 28 -17.78 0.11 -3.50
C ASP A 28 -18.72 1.28 -3.14
N ASP A 29 -18.42 2.00 -2.06
CA ASP A 29 -19.20 3.16 -1.60
C ASP A 29 -19.30 4.32 -2.61
N ARG A 30 -18.48 4.29 -3.68
CA ARG A 30 -18.42 5.31 -4.73
C ARG A 30 -19.04 4.86 -6.05
N GLY A 31 -19.47 3.60 -6.16
CA GLY A 31 -20.10 3.04 -7.36
C GLY A 31 -19.37 1.79 -7.87
N ILE A 32 -19.40 1.56 -9.19
CA ILE A 32 -18.72 0.42 -9.80
C ILE A 32 -17.20 0.67 -9.76
N ALA A 33 -16.51 -0.03 -8.88
CA ALA A 33 -15.07 0.04 -8.75
C ALA A 33 -14.35 -0.76 -9.86
N ALA A 34 -14.95 -1.87 -10.29
CA ALA A 34 -14.48 -2.65 -11.43
C ALA A 34 -15.58 -3.53 -12.02
N ALA A 35 -15.43 -3.89 -13.29
CA ALA A 35 -16.32 -4.81 -13.99
C ALA A 35 -15.55 -5.70 -14.96
N THR A 36 -16.03 -6.91 -15.18
CA THR A 36 -15.47 -7.86 -16.15
C THR A 36 -16.56 -8.76 -16.73
N GLN A 37 -16.23 -9.52 -17.77
CA GLN A 37 -17.10 -10.54 -18.33
C GLN A 37 -16.50 -11.93 -18.13
N THR A 38 -17.36 -12.94 -18.01
CA THR A 38 -16.93 -14.33 -17.87
C THR A 38 -16.56 -14.96 -19.21
N ASP A 39 -15.55 -15.84 -19.20
CA ASP A 39 -15.12 -16.63 -20.35
C ASP A 39 -16.10 -17.76 -20.70
N ALA A 40 -15.78 -18.57 -21.71
CA ALA A 40 -16.61 -19.70 -22.15
C ALA A 40 -16.88 -20.76 -21.06
N ALA A 41 -16.05 -20.83 -20.01
CA ALA A 41 -16.19 -21.72 -18.87
C ALA A 41 -16.87 -21.03 -17.66
N GLY A 42 -17.34 -19.79 -17.82
CA GLY A 42 -17.93 -18.99 -16.76
C GLY A 42 -16.92 -18.37 -15.78
N ARG A 43 -15.63 -18.42 -16.09
CA ARG A 43 -14.58 -17.89 -15.21
C ARG A 43 -14.38 -16.40 -15.44
N PHE A 44 -14.07 -15.67 -14.38
CA PHE A 44 -13.68 -14.27 -14.49
C PHE A 44 -12.37 -14.02 -13.74
N GLU A 45 -11.66 -13.01 -14.21
CA GLU A 45 -10.46 -12.48 -13.58
C GLU A 45 -10.46 -10.96 -13.71
N LEU A 46 -10.13 -10.27 -12.63
CA LEU A 46 -9.94 -8.83 -12.60
C LEU A 46 -8.97 -8.42 -11.49
N VAL A 47 -8.50 -7.18 -11.54
CA VAL A 47 -7.67 -6.59 -10.50
C VAL A 47 -8.45 -5.46 -9.84
N VAL A 48 -8.64 -5.56 -8.53
CA VAL A 48 -9.36 -4.59 -7.71
C VAL A 48 -8.47 -4.13 -6.57
N LEU A 49 -8.68 -2.90 -6.11
CA LEU A 49 -8.02 -2.46 -4.90
C LEU A 49 -8.58 -3.26 -3.71
N PRO A 50 -7.82 -3.41 -2.63
CA PRO A 50 -8.39 -3.93 -1.41
C PRO A 50 -9.56 -3.09 -0.89
N GLY A 51 -10.54 -3.75 -0.29
CA GLY A 51 -11.75 -3.11 0.21
C GLY A 51 -12.91 -4.09 0.35
N HIS A 52 -14.00 -3.56 0.86
CA HIS A 52 -15.30 -4.24 0.92
C HIS A 52 -16.01 -4.00 -0.40
N TYR A 53 -16.44 -5.08 -1.05
CA TYR A 53 -17.17 -4.98 -2.30
C TYR A 53 -18.46 -5.77 -2.26
N ARG A 54 -19.50 -5.17 -2.82
CA ARG A 54 -20.70 -5.89 -3.24
C ARG A 54 -20.48 -6.39 -4.66
N VAL A 55 -20.49 -7.71 -4.84
CA VAL A 55 -20.27 -8.34 -6.14
C VAL A 55 -21.60 -8.78 -6.72
N GLU A 56 -21.86 -8.38 -7.95
CA GLU A 56 -23.09 -8.68 -8.68
C GLU A 56 -22.77 -9.36 -10.00
N ALA A 57 -23.33 -10.56 -10.22
CA ALA A 57 -23.20 -11.28 -11.48
C ALA A 57 -24.53 -11.28 -12.26
N PHE A 58 -24.49 -10.83 -13.51
CA PHE A 58 -25.62 -10.77 -14.44
C PHE A 58 -25.38 -11.66 -15.66
N PRO A 59 -26.41 -12.37 -16.18
CA PRO A 59 -26.27 -13.14 -17.41
C PRO A 59 -26.10 -12.21 -18.63
N PRO A 60 -25.48 -12.68 -19.74
CA PRO A 60 -25.41 -11.94 -21.01
C PRO A 60 -26.77 -11.70 -21.65
N PHE A 61 -27.75 -12.55 -21.33
CA PHE A 61 -29.11 -12.54 -21.88
C PHE A 61 -30.10 -12.73 -20.73
N VAL A 62 -31.17 -11.93 -20.71
CA VAL A 62 -32.25 -11.96 -19.71
C VAL A 62 -32.97 -13.31 -19.82
N GLY A 63 -32.48 -14.32 -19.10
CA GLY A 63 -32.92 -15.69 -19.35
C GLY A 63 -32.92 -16.61 -18.14
N ASN A 64 -31.82 -16.77 -17.39
CA ASN A 64 -31.75 -17.85 -16.39
C ASN A 64 -30.81 -17.64 -15.19
N LEU A 65 -30.32 -16.42 -14.95
CA LEU A 65 -29.69 -16.04 -13.69
C LEU A 65 -30.52 -14.92 -13.07
N VAL A 66 -31.13 -15.20 -11.92
CA VAL A 66 -31.53 -14.13 -10.99
C VAL A 66 -30.20 -13.64 -10.42
N GLY A 67 -29.88 -12.35 -10.57
CA GLY A 67 -28.59 -11.80 -10.18
C GLY A 67 -28.21 -12.24 -8.76
N GLN A 68 -27.06 -12.88 -8.61
CA GLN A 68 -26.58 -13.29 -7.30
C GLN A 68 -25.68 -12.18 -6.77
N VAL A 69 -26.12 -11.59 -5.67
CA VAL A 69 -25.36 -10.57 -4.94
C VAL A 69 -24.66 -11.27 -3.79
N PHE A 70 -23.35 -11.07 -3.68
CA PHE A 70 -22.60 -11.52 -2.52
C PHE A 70 -21.63 -10.43 -2.08
N GLU A 71 -21.33 -10.42 -0.79
CA GLU A 71 -20.35 -9.51 -0.20
C GLU A 71 -19.00 -10.22 -0.17
N SER A 72 -17.96 -9.54 -0.63
CA SER A 72 -16.60 -10.08 -0.69
C SER A 72 -15.61 -9.08 -0.14
N ASP A 73 -14.93 -9.48 0.92
CA ASP A 73 -13.86 -8.72 1.54
C ASP A 73 -12.55 -9.11 0.88
N ILE A 74 -12.01 -8.22 0.06
CA ILE A 74 -10.74 -8.45 -0.59
C ILE A 74 -9.64 -7.97 0.36
N PRO A 75 -8.84 -8.90 0.92
CA PRO A 75 -7.88 -8.54 1.94
C PRO A 75 -6.85 -7.56 1.38
N SER A 76 -6.68 -6.46 2.11
CA SER A 76 -5.59 -5.51 1.90
C SER A 76 -4.26 -6.19 2.10
N ILE A 77 -3.48 -6.29 1.02
CA ILE A 77 -2.07 -6.65 1.09
C ILE A 77 -1.33 -5.45 1.68
N TYR A 78 -1.25 -5.41 3.01
CA TYR A 78 -0.38 -4.51 3.74
C TYR A 78 1.04 -5.08 3.74
N ASP A 79 2.03 -4.20 3.58
CA ASP A 79 3.45 -4.55 3.57
C ASP A 79 4.27 -3.35 4.05
N PRO A 80 5.17 -3.48 5.04
CA PRO A 80 6.06 -2.41 5.48
C PRO A 80 7.21 -2.11 4.50
N THR A 81 7.44 -2.96 3.50
CA THR A 81 8.56 -2.84 2.54
C THR A 81 8.61 -1.46 1.84
N PRO A 82 7.50 -0.85 1.37
CA PRO A 82 7.54 0.48 0.76
C PRO A 82 8.06 1.56 1.73
N ALA A 83 7.68 1.51 3.01
CA ALA A 83 8.19 2.42 4.03
C ALA A 83 9.69 2.21 4.25
N LYS A 84 10.15 0.96 4.27
CA LYS A 84 11.57 0.61 4.43
C LYS A 84 12.43 1.13 3.28
N ILE A 85 12.04 0.86 2.04
CA ILE A 85 12.74 1.36 0.84
C ILE A 85 12.80 2.90 0.86
N ALA A 86 11.71 3.55 1.27
CA ALA A 86 11.68 5.01 1.37
C ALA A 86 12.65 5.53 2.46
N ALA A 87 12.71 4.90 3.63
CA ALA A 87 13.68 5.25 4.68
C ALA A 87 15.13 5.03 4.23
N ASP A 88 15.42 3.93 3.54
CA ASP A 88 16.74 3.65 2.96
C ASP A 88 17.13 4.71 1.93
N THR A 89 16.17 5.19 1.13
CA THR A 89 16.40 6.27 0.16
C THR A 89 16.73 7.58 0.86
N VAL A 90 16.04 7.92 1.97
CA VAL A 90 16.34 9.10 2.80
C VAL A 90 17.79 9.04 3.29
N ALA A 91 18.20 7.93 3.89
CA ALA A 91 19.57 7.73 4.36
C ALA A 91 20.59 7.86 3.22
N LYS A 92 20.30 7.27 2.06
CA LYS A 92 21.19 7.35 0.91
C LYS A 92 21.33 8.77 0.36
N MET A 93 20.25 9.58 0.38
CA MET A 93 20.34 10.98 -0.03
C MET A 93 21.15 11.81 0.96
N VAL A 94 20.98 11.58 2.26
CA VAL A 94 21.79 12.26 3.29
C VAL A 94 23.28 11.93 3.13
N GLU A 95 23.62 10.66 2.89
CA GLU A 95 25.00 10.23 2.61
C GLU A 95 25.57 10.94 1.37
N LYS A 96 24.84 10.93 0.25
CA LYS A 96 25.29 11.58 -1.00
C LYS A 96 25.45 13.09 -0.84
N ILE A 97 24.57 13.75 -0.10
CA ILE A 97 24.69 15.17 0.21
C ILE A 97 25.98 15.43 1.00
N GLY A 98 26.32 14.57 1.96
CA GLY A 98 27.55 14.66 2.74
C GLY A 98 28.83 14.50 1.92
N GLN A 99 28.75 13.84 0.76
CA GLN A 99 29.87 13.62 -0.17
C GLN A 99 30.07 14.77 -1.18
N LEU A 100 29.15 15.74 -1.25
CA LEU A 100 29.29 16.89 -2.14
C LEU A 100 30.38 17.85 -1.62
N ASP A 101 31.15 18.41 -2.54
CA ASP A 101 32.06 19.51 -2.22
C ASP A 101 31.27 20.76 -1.82
N LYS A 102 31.37 21.14 -0.55
CA LYS A 102 30.67 22.29 0.03
C LYS A 102 31.23 23.63 -0.45
N SER A 103 32.45 23.64 -0.98
CA SER A 103 33.10 24.83 -1.53
C SER A 103 32.78 25.06 -3.01
N ALA A 104 32.18 24.06 -3.67
CA ALA A 104 31.85 24.12 -5.09
C ALA A 104 30.81 25.21 -5.37
N THR A 105 31.16 26.15 -6.23
CA THR A 105 30.28 27.24 -6.68
C THR A 105 29.61 26.95 -8.02
N ASP A 106 29.97 25.84 -8.68
CA ASP A 106 29.42 25.49 -9.98
C ASP A 106 27.92 25.13 -9.89
N LEU A 107 27.19 25.46 -10.96
CA LEU A 107 25.74 25.27 -11.00
C LEU A 107 25.34 23.78 -11.01
N THR A 108 26.21 22.89 -11.47
CA THR A 108 25.93 21.46 -11.54
C THR A 108 25.91 20.85 -10.15
N THR A 109 26.92 21.12 -9.32
CA THR A 109 26.99 20.65 -7.92
C THR A 109 25.84 21.20 -7.10
N ARG A 110 25.54 22.49 -7.23
CA ARG A 110 24.38 23.12 -6.56
C ARG A 110 23.05 22.52 -7.02
N GLY A 111 22.90 22.29 -8.32
CA GLY A 111 21.69 21.64 -8.88
C GLY A 111 21.50 20.21 -8.37
N ASN A 112 22.59 19.45 -8.22
CA ASN A 112 22.57 18.10 -7.66
C ASN A 112 22.15 18.12 -6.19
N PHE A 113 22.68 19.05 -5.38
CA PHE A 113 22.26 19.23 -3.99
C PHE A 113 20.75 19.45 -3.87
N VAL A 114 20.20 20.39 -4.65
CA VAL A 114 18.75 20.69 -4.62
C VAL A 114 17.90 19.47 -4.99
N ARG A 115 18.29 18.72 -6.03
CA ARG A 115 17.58 17.49 -6.42
C ARG A 115 17.61 16.43 -5.32
N MET A 116 18.77 16.21 -4.69
CA MET A 116 18.91 15.25 -3.59
C MET A 116 18.04 15.64 -2.37
N ILE A 117 17.98 16.93 -2.02
CA ILE A 117 17.07 17.43 -0.99
C ILE A 117 15.62 17.15 -1.35
N SER A 118 15.21 17.44 -2.58
CA SER A 118 13.84 17.18 -3.05
C SER A 118 13.48 15.69 -2.95
N VAL A 119 14.37 14.78 -3.37
CA VAL A 119 14.14 13.34 -3.27
C VAL A 119 14.06 12.89 -1.81
N LYS A 120 14.97 13.37 -0.95
CA LYS A 120 14.94 13.09 0.49
C LYS A 120 13.59 13.49 1.09
N GLU A 121 13.10 14.68 0.79
CA GLU A 121 11.82 15.17 1.33
C GLU A 121 10.61 14.39 0.83
N GLN A 122 10.59 14.03 -0.46
CA GLN A 122 9.54 13.19 -1.04
C GLN A 122 9.52 11.80 -0.40
N HIS A 123 10.67 11.17 -0.22
CA HIS A 123 10.75 9.85 0.39
C HIS A 123 10.43 9.89 1.90
N ALA A 124 10.79 10.94 2.62
CA ALA A 124 10.36 11.12 4.00
C ALA A 124 8.83 11.22 4.11
N GLU A 125 8.15 11.85 3.15
CA GLU A 125 6.69 11.90 3.08
C GLU A 125 6.07 10.52 2.76
N ILE A 126 6.71 9.75 1.86
CA ILE A 126 6.29 8.36 1.58
C ILE A 126 6.36 7.52 2.85
N VAL A 127 7.45 7.61 3.64
CA VAL A 127 7.54 6.91 4.92
C VAL A 127 6.34 7.24 5.81
N LYS A 128 6.00 8.53 5.95
CA LYS A 128 4.86 8.93 6.78
C LYS A 128 3.55 8.32 6.31
N LYS A 129 3.28 8.39 5.00
CA LYS A 129 2.06 7.87 4.41
C LYS A 129 1.92 6.36 4.61
N GLU A 130 2.97 5.60 4.30
CA GLU A 130 2.94 4.14 4.39
C GLU A 130 2.84 3.68 5.85
N LEU A 131 3.55 4.33 6.77
CA LEU A 131 3.39 4.05 8.20
C LEU A 131 1.99 4.41 8.72
N GLN A 132 1.41 5.53 8.30
CA GLN A 132 0.04 5.89 8.69
C GLN A 132 -0.97 4.85 8.22
N ILE A 133 -0.87 4.35 6.99
CA ILE A 133 -1.75 3.30 6.46
C ILE A 133 -1.65 2.03 7.31
N LEU A 134 -0.43 1.60 7.66
CA LEU A 134 -0.26 0.44 8.55
C LEU A 134 -0.90 0.70 9.92
N TRP A 135 -0.67 1.88 10.48
CA TRP A 135 -1.15 2.22 11.81
C TRP A 135 -2.67 2.32 11.90
N SER A 136 -3.33 2.96 10.94
CA SER A 136 -4.79 3.17 10.95
C SER A 136 -5.56 1.98 10.41
N ASP A 137 -5.06 1.32 9.37
CA ASP A 137 -5.87 0.36 8.60
C ASP A 137 -5.51 -1.09 8.94
N TYR A 138 -4.22 -1.39 9.14
CA TYR A 138 -3.74 -2.76 9.43
C TYR A 138 -3.82 -3.12 10.92
N PHE A 139 -3.21 -2.31 11.79
CA PHE A 139 -3.15 -2.65 13.21
C PHE A 139 -4.52 -2.55 13.90
N LYS A 140 -4.85 -3.54 14.73
CA LYS A 140 -6.12 -3.68 15.46
C LYS A 140 -5.85 -3.70 16.98
N PRO A 141 -6.88 -3.51 17.83
CA PRO A 141 -6.70 -3.51 19.29
C PRO A 141 -5.93 -4.72 19.83
N GLU A 142 -6.17 -5.89 19.28
CA GLU A 142 -5.49 -7.15 19.65
C GLU A 142 -3.96 -7.06 19.47
N HIS A 143 -3.50 -6.37 18.43
CA HIS A 143 -2.06 -6.13 18.22
C HIS A 143 -1.49 -5.11 19.22
N VAL A 144 -2.31 -4.16 19.70
CA VAL A 144 -1.88 -3.18 20.72
C VAL A 144 -1.70 -3.88 22.07
N GLU A 145 -2.54 -4.85 22.38
CA GLU A 145 -2.40 -5.68 23.58
C GLU A 145 -1.11 -6.52 23.53
N MET A 146 -0.78 -7.11 22.37
CA MET A 146 0.48 -7.83 22.15
C MET A 146 1.72 -6.92 22.18
N PHE A 147 1.57 -5.68 21.68
CA PHE A 147 2.65 -4.71 21.56
C PHE A 147 2.25 -3.38 22.21
N PRO A 148 2.33 -3.23 23.55
CA PRO A 148 1.87 -2.03 24.27
C PRO A 148 2.56 -0.73 23.84
N LYS A 149 3.74 -0.82 23.23
CA LYS A 149 4.51 0.33 22.72
C LYS A 149 4.17 0.72 21.28
N LEU A 150 3.27 0.00 20.60
CA LEU A 150 2.99 0.16 19.17
C LEU A 150 2.71 1.62 18.78
N HIS A 151 1.78 2.27 19.49
CA HIS A 151 1.42 3.67 19.21
C HIS A 151 2.61 4.63 19.35
N ASP A 152 3.43 4.45 20.39
CA ASP A 152 4.60 5.27 20.65
C ASP A 152 5.68 5.06 19.59
N THR A 153 5.92 3.81 19.17
CA THR A 153 6.84 3.48 18.07
C THR A 153 6.43 4.17 16.76
N PHE A 154 5.14 4.10 16.39
CA PHE A 154 4.63 4.81 15.21
C PHE A 154 4.76 6.33 15.33
N TRP A 155 4.37 6.90 16.48
CA TRP A 155 4.47 8.34 16.71
C TRP A 155 5.92 8.84 16.58
N LYS A 156 6.87 8.15 17.21
CA LYS A 156 8.31 8.47 17.10
C LYS A 156 8.82 8.36 15.67
N ALA A 157 8.45 7.29 14.94
CA ALA A 157 8.84 7.13 13.55
C ALA A 157 8.31 8.27 12.66
N LEU A 158 7.07 8.71 12.85
CA LEU A 158 6.48 9.84 12.11
C LEU A 158 7.16 11.18 12.43
N LYS A 159 7.59 11.38 13.68
CA LYS A 159 8.39 12.54 14.09
C LYS A 159 9.78 12.51 13.47
N LEU A 160 10.45 11.35 13.47
CA LEU A 160 11.74 11.14 12.81
C LEU A 160 11.65 11.41 11.30
N ALA A 161 10.59 10.95 10.63
CA ALA A 161 10.37 11.23 9.22
C ALA A 161 10.22 12.74 8.97
N SER A 162 9.50 13.45 9.84
CA SER A 162 9.38 14.92 9.75
C SER A 162 10.72 15.64 9.98
N LYS A 163 11.53 15.17 10.95
CA LYS A 163 12.90 15.69 11.18
C LYS A 163 13.79 15.48 9.95
N ASN A 164 13.74 14.30 9.34
CA ASN A 164 14.50 13.96 8.12
C ASN A 164 14.01 14.70 6.88
N LYS A 165 12.76 15.18 6.85
CA LYS A 165 12.29 16.09 5.80
C LYS A 165 13.01 17.43 5.90
N GLN A 166 13.05 18.01 7.10
CA GLN A 166 13.59 19.36 7.34
C GLN A 166 15.12 19.44 7.32
N ASN A 167 15.82 18.39 7.76
CA ASN A 167 17.25 18.46 8.03
C ASN A 167 18.05 17.45 7.21
N VAL A 168 19.36 17.70 7.06
CA VAL A 168 20.35 16.74 6.58
C VAL A 168 21.16 16.27 7.79
N ASP A 169 20.78 15.14 8.35
CA ASP A 169 21.34 14.59 9.59
C ASP A 169 21.46 13.07 9.44
N ALA A 170 22.71 12.57 9.44
CA ALA A 170 22.98 11.14 9.24
C ALA A 170 22.47 10.28 10.39
N GLN A 171 22.52 10.79 11.62
CA GLN A 171 22.01 10.08 12.79
C GLN A 171 20.48 9.99 12.72
N ALA A 172 19.81 11.10 12.42
CA ALA A 172 18.35 11.09 12.27
C ALA A 172 17.88 10.13 11.16
N ALA A 173 18.65 10.01 10.07
CA ALA A 173 18.33 9.07 9.00
C ALA A 173 18.50 7.61 9.44
N SER A 174 19.57 7.31 10.19
CA SER A 174 19.77 5.98 10.78
C SER A 174 18.67 5.63 11.78
N ASP A 175 18.30 6.58 12.65
CA ASP A 175 17.20 6.41 13.62
C ASP A 175 15.86 6.13 12.91
N LEU A 176 15.61 6.80 11.77
CA LEU A 176 14.41 6.56 10.97
C LEU A 176 14.40 5.14 10.38
N GLN A 177 15.53 4.66 9.84
CA GLN A 177 15.64 3.28 9.34
C GLN A 177 15.40 2.26 10.45
N ALA A 178 15.98 2.48 11.63
CA ALA A 178 15.79 1.61 12.79
C ALA A 178 14.32 1.57 13.24
N ALA A 179 13.65 2.71 13.33
CA ALA A 179 12.24 2.79 13.70
C ALA A 179 11.32 2.10 12.67
N VAL A 180 11.57 2.28 11.37
CA VAL A 180 10.80 1.60 10.31
C VAL A 180 11.05 0.09 10.35
N LYS A 181 12.29 -0.34 10.64
CA LYS A 181 12.61 -1.76 10.81
C LYS A 181 11.87 -2.35 12.02
N GLU A 182 11.83 -1.68 13.15
CA GLU A 182 11.08 -2.13 14.33
C GLU A 182 9.60 -2.32 14.00
N ILE A 183 8.98 -1.35 13.32
CA ILE A 183 7.58 -1.47 12.87
C ILE A 183 7.40 -2.65 11.91
N SER A 184 8.35 -2.86 11.00
CA SER A 184 8.34 -4.01 10.09
C SER A 184 8.42 -5.35 10.84
N ASP A 185 9.26 -5.44 11.87
CA ASP A 185 9.42 -6.64 12.68
C ASP A 185 8.13 -6.94 13.46
N ILE A 186 7.50 -5.90 14.03
CA ILE A 186 6.18 -6.03 14.69
C ILE A 186 5.12 -6.51 13.70
N PHE A 187 5.06 -5.92 12.50
CA PHE A 187 4.13 -6.34 11.44
C PHE A 187 4.26 -7.82 11.08
N TYR A 188 5.48 -8.34 10.94
CA TYR A 188 5.67 -9.76 10.64
C TYR A 188 5.43 -10.66 11.86
N ALA A 189 5.60 -10.14 13.07
CA ALA A 189 5.24 -10.88 14.30
C ALA A 189 3.72 -11.05 14.43
N THR A 190 2.90 -10.08 14.01
CA THR A 190 1.42 -10.21 13.99
C THR A 190 0.90 -11.13 12.88
N LYS A 191 1.77 -11.65 12.01
CA LYS A 191 1.44 -12.62 10.96
C LYS A 191 1.78 -14.07 11.33
N LYS A 192 2.47 -14.29 12.44
CA LYS A 192 2.82 -15.61 12.97
C LYS A 192 1.73 -16.11 13.90
#